data_AF-Q98A19-F1
#
_entry.id   AF-Q98A19-F1
#
_cell.length_a   1.000
_cell.length_b   1.000
_cell.length_c   1.000
_cell.angle_alpha   90.00
_cell.angle_beta   90.00
_cell.angle_gamma   90.00
#
_symmetry.space_group_name_H-M   'P 1'
#
loop_
_entity.id
_entity.type
_entity.pdbx_description
1 polymer ?
#
loop_
_entity_poly.entity_id
_entity_poly.type
_entity_poly.pdbx_seq_one_letter_code
_entity_poly.pdbx_strand_id
1 'polypeptide(L)'
;MASPPGFWRRLFGLYPGQDHQVRDRPRGADTVSVPNLSGSDGSTPIRHPGMSVLMDVTTVTLPRHCISTVHAHLRSVGREGNEGMALWVGVQQDQHFAVTETVLPAQRHIRTGDGVCVMVPAEELHRLNVWLYNSGLKLLAQIHSHPGRAYHSTTDDAYAVATTVGCLSLVVPNFAREPFDFARVAAYRLDGKANWNALPSAALSRMITITS
;
A
#
# COMPACT_ATOMS: atom_id res chain seq x y z
N MET A 1 5.95 19.05 4.34
CA MET A 1 5.32 18.40 3.16
C MET A 1 5.76 19.15 1.92
N ALA A 2 6.57 18.54 1.05
CA ALA A 2 6.93 19.13 -0.23
C ALA A 2 5.85 18.77 -1.26
N SER A 3 5.29 19.77 -1.93
CA SER A 3 4.32 19.55 -3.01
C SER A 3 5.00 18.92 -4.23
N PRO A 4 4.33 18.04 -4.98
CA PRO A 4 4.90 17.50 -6.21
C PRO A 4 5.11 18.61 -7.25
N PRO A 5 6.21 18.57 -8.03
CA PRO A 5 6.46 19.46 -9.16
C PRO A 5 5.27 19.54 -10.12
N GLY A 6 5.09 20.68 -10.78
CA GLY A 6 3.91 20.98 -11.61
C GLY A 6 3.69 20.02 -12.79
N PHE A 7 4.74 19.32 -13.25
CA PHE A 7 4.64 18.29 -14.29
C PHE A 7 3.84 17.07 -13.80
N TRP A 8 4.12 16.60 -12.58
CA TRP A 8 3.43 15.46 -11.99
C TRP A 8 1.94 15.74 -11.83
N ARG A 9 1.53 16.95 -11.43
CA ARG A 9 0.10 17.31 -11.33
C ARG A 9 -0.65 17.20 -12.66
N ARG A 10 -0.01 17.51 -13.79
CA ARG A 10 -0.63 17.48 -15.13
C ARG A 10 -0.72 16.08 -15.73
N LEU A 11 0.30 15.25 -15.55
CA LEU A 11 0.30 13.86 -16.03
C LEU A 11 -0.79 13.01 -15.32
N PHE A 12 -1.19 13.46 -14.14
CA PHE A 12 -1.96 12.72 -13.16
C PHE A 12 -3.31 13.34 -12.80
N GLY A 13 -3.70 14.43 -13.46
CA GLY A 13 -5.03 15.04 -13.31
C GLY A 13 -5.35 15.61 -11.93
N LEU A 14 -4.34 15.99 -11.13
CA LEU A 14 -4.52 16.59 -9.81
C LEU A 14 -4.82 18.10 -9.94
N TYR A 15 -6.06 18.44 -10.32
CA TYR A 15 -6.58 19.80 -10.21
C TYR A 15 -7.23 20.01 -8.83
N PRO A 16 -6.88 21.05 -8.07
CA PRO A 16 -7.71 21.46 -6.94
C PRO A 16 -9.07 21.91 -7.49
N GLY A 17 -10.13 21.20 -7.10
CA GLY A 17 -11.50 21.57 -7.40
C GLY A 17 -11.76 22.99 -6.90
N GLN A 18 -12.27 23.84 -7.80
CA GLN A 18 -12.86 25.11 -7.42
C GLN A 18 -14.12 24.82 -6.59
N ASP A 19 -14.09 25.22 -5.33
CA ASP A 19 -15.24 25.26 -4.45
C ASP A 19 -16.40 26.01 -5.13
N HIS A 20 -17.47 25.29 -5.43
CA HIS A 20 -18.76 25.88 -5.71
C HIS A 20 -19.29 26.51 -4.42
N GLN A 21 -19.30 27.85 -4.38
CA GLN A 21 -20.05 28.59 -3.38
C GLN A 21 -21.53 28.23 -3.44
N VAL A 22 -22.04 27.55 -2.41
CA VAL A 22 -23.48 27.50 -2.13
C VAL A 22 -23.76 28.51 -1.03
N ARG A 23 -24.45 29.59 -1.42
CA ARG A 23 -24.90 30.69 -0.58
C ARG A 23 -26.33 30.39 -0.07
N ASP A 24 -26.49 30.49 1.24
CA ASP A 24 -27.66 30.86 2.05
C ASP A 24 -29.09 30.45 1.63
N ARG A 25 -29.81 29.82 2.58
CA ARG A 25 -31.13 30.32 3.09
C ARG A 25 -31.54 29.68 4.43
N PRO A 26 -32.45 30.32 5.21
CA PRO A 26 -32.48 30.22 6.67
C PRO A 26 -33.61 29.37 7.30
N ARG A 27 -33.39 29.12 8.61
CA ARG A 27 -34.26 28.74 9.75
C ARG A 27 -35.77 28.48 9.52
N GLY A 28 -36.21 27.34 10.04
CA GLY A 28 -37.57 27.07 10.52
C GLY A 28 -37.52 26.07 11.67
N ALA A 29 -38.21 26.38 12.77
CA ALA A 29 -38.29 25.61 14.01
C ALA A 29 -39.07 24.29 13.83
N ASP A 30 -38.81 23.30 14.69
CA ASP A 30 -39.86 22.73 15.56
C ASP A 30 -39.28 21.72 16.56
N THR A 31 -39.89 21.74 17.74
CA THR A 31 -39.49 21.10 18.99
C THR A 31 -40.31 19.83 19.19
N VAL A 32 -39.68 18.68 19.52
CA VAL A 32 -40.35 17.61 20.28
C VAL A 32 -39.33 16.90 21.17
N SER A 33 -39.70 16.73 22.44
CA SER A 33 -38.88 16.23 23.55
C SER A 33 -39.11 14.73 23.85
N VAL A 34 -38.07 14.11 24.44
CA VAL A 34 -37.97 12.94 25.38
C VAL A 34 -38.44 11.52 24.96
N PRO A 35 -37.98 10.40 25.59
CA PRO A 35 -37.19 10.28 26.83
C PRO A 35 -35.93 9.38 26.80
N ASN A 36 -35.17 9.52 27.87
CA ASN A 36 -34.03 8.75 28.34
C ASN A 36 -34.43 7.32 28.72
N LEU A 37 -33.73 6.30 28.20
CA LEU A 37 -33.82 4.91 28.67
C LEU A 37 -32.41 4.35 28.90
N SER A 38 -32.06 4.33 30.19
CA SER A 38 -31.03 3.48 30.77
C SER A 38 -31.39 2.00 30.56
N GLY A 39 -30.54 1.29 29.83
CA GLY A 39 -30.61 -0.16 29.67
C GLY A 39 -29.20 -0.72 29.60
N SER A 40 -28.73 -1.26 30.73
CA SER A 40 -27.58 -2.15 30.80
C SER A 40 -27.93 -3.45 30.10
N ASP A 41 -27.27 -3.76 28.98
CA ASP A 41 -27.23 -5.13 28.48
C ASP A 41 -25.82 -5.50 28.02
N GLY A 42 -25.31 -6.56 28.62
CA GLY A 42 -24.01 -7.14 28.35
C GLY A 42 -24.04 -7.87 27.02
N SER A 43 -23.87 -7.13 25.93
CA SER A 43 -23.67 -7.71 24.61
C SER A 43 -22.17 -7.79 24.34
N THR A 44 -21.57 -8.95 24.62
CA THR A 44 -20.32 -9.36 23.97
C THR A 44 -20.58 -9.30 22.46
N PRO A 45 -19.85 -8.50 21.67
CA PRO A 45 -20.10 -8.46 20.24
C PRO A 45 -19.74 -9.82 19.66
N ILE A 46 -20.76 -10.51 19.15
CA ILE A 46 -20.61 -11.69 18.31
C ILE A 46 -19.70 -11.28 17.15
N ARG A 47 -18.46 -11.79 17.13
CA ARG A 47 -17.57 -11.65 15.98
C ARG A 47 -18.22 -12.40 14.82
N HIS A 48 -18.86 -11.65 13.92
CA HIS A 48 -19.06 -12.13 12.56
C HIS A 48 -17.70 -12.58 12.02
N PRO A 49 -17.61 -13.66 11.21
CA PRO A 49 -16.42 -13.96 10.43
C PRO A 49 -16.28 -12.88 9.34
N GLY A 50 -15.98 -11.66 9.78
CA GLY A 50 -15.81 -10.48 8.96
C GLY A 50 -14.49 -10.60 8.22
N MET A 51 -14.48 -10.11 6.99
CA MET A 51 -13.32 -10.03 6.12
C MET A 51 -12.05 -9.77 6.93
N SER A 52 -11.16 -10.76 7.04
CA SER A 52 -9.91 -10.56 7.77
C SER A 52 -9.14 -9.46 7.05
N VAL A 53 -9.06 -8.30 7.70
CA VAL A 53 -8.30 -7.18 7.20
C VAL A 53 -6.83 -7.53 7.36
N LEU A 54 -5.99 -7.14 6.41
CA LEU A 54 -4.54 -7.37 6.53
C LEU A 54 -3.97 -6.61 7.73
N MET A 55 -4.72 -5.67 8.33
CA MET A 55 -4.33 -4.96 9.53
C MET A 55 -4.14 -5.90 10.74
N ASP A 56 -4.84 -7.04 10.76
CA ASP A 56 -4.71 -8.03 11.84
C ASP A 56 -3.44 -8.87 11.73
N VAL A 57 -2.74 -8.81 10.58
CA VAL A 57 -1.47 -9.53 10.38
C VAL A 57 -0.40 -8.97 11.32
N THR A 58 0.16 -9.83 12.16
CA THR A 58 1.25 -9.50 13.08
C THR A 58 2.53 -10.27 12.75
N THR A 59 2.40 -11.39 12.04
CA THR A 59 3.53 -12.24 11.60
C THR A 59 3.40 -12.61 10.14
N VAL A 60 4.54 -12.69 9.46
CA VAL A 60 4.65 -13.00 8.03
C VAL A 60 5.71 -14.07 7.84
N THR A 61 5.37 -15.16 7.17
CA THR A 61 6.35 -16.12 6.65
C THR A 61 6.71 -15.71 5.23
N LEU A 62 8.00 -15.52 4.97
CA LEU A 62 8.50 -15.05 3.68
C LEU A 62 9.60 -15.99 3.15
N PRO A 63 9.33 -16.75 2.09
CA PRO A 63 10.36 -17.56 1.45
C PRO A 63 11.50 -16.71 0.88
N ARG A 64 12.75 -17.16 1.09
CA ARG A 64 13.94 -16.45 0.62
C ARG A 64 13.93 -16.25 -0.90
N HIS A 65 13.40 -17.21 -1.65
CA HIS A 65 13.28 -17.08 -3.10
C HIS A 65 12.39 -15.90 -3.52
N CYS A 66 11.34 -15.56 -2.75
CA CYS A 66 10.49 -14.40 -3.03
C CYS A 66 11.28 -13.08 -2.91
N ILE A 67 12.17 -12.98 -1.92
CA ILE A 67 13.09 -11.84 -1.75
C ILE A 67 14.07 -11.77 -2.92
N SER A 68 14.68 -12.90 -3.28
CA SER A 68 15.63 -12.98 -4.40
C SER A 68 14.98 -12.56 -5.72
N THR A 69 13.75 -12.98 -5.99
CA THR A 69 12.99 -12.60 -7.20
C THR A 69 12.72 -11.09 -7.24
N VAL A 70 12.27 -10.50 -6.12
CA VAL A 70 12.06 -9.05 -6.03
C VAL A 70 13.38 -8.31 -6.29
N HIS A 71 14.46 -8.72 -5.59
CA HIS A 71 15.75 -8.05 -5.70
C HIS A 71 16.31 -8.13 -7.13
N ALA A 72 16.27 -9.30 -7.75
CA ALA A 72 16.76 -9.51 -9.11
C ALA A 72 16.01 -8.62 -10.10
N HIS A 73 14.67 -8.56 -10.00
CA HIS A 73 13.84 -7.71 -10.85
C HIS A 73 14.14 -6.22 -10.66
N LEU A 74 14.08 -5.72 -9.43
CA LEU A 74 14.31 -4.31 -9.12
C LEU A 74 15.71 -3.86 -9.54
N ARG A 75 16.72 -4.73 -9.34
CA ARG A 75 18.09 -4.47 -9.78
C ARG A 75 18.21 -4.44 -11.30
N SER A 76 17.53 -5.36 -12.00
CA SER A 76 17.54 -5.40 -13.47
C SER A 76 16.98 -4.11 -14.06
N VAL A 77 15.77 -3.72 -13.63
CA VAL A 77 15.13 -2.45 -14.02
C VAL A 77 15.98 -1.25 -13.60
N GLY A 78 16.55 -1.32 -12.40
CA GLY A 78 17.42 -0.30 -11.83
C GLY A 78 18.72 -0.06 -12.59
N ARG A 79 19.30 -1.08 -13.24
CA ARG A 79 20.49 -0.95 -14.09
C ARG A 79 20.24 -0.10 -15.33
N GLU A 80 19.02 -0.08 -15.81
CA GLU A 80 18.63 0.81 -16.88
C GLU A 80 18.46 2.25 -16.38
N GLY A 81 18.29 2.44 -15.06
CA GLY A 81 18.03 3.72 -14.39
C GLY A 81 16.53 3.97 -14.13
N ASN A 82 15.73 2.90 -14.11
CA ASN A 82 14.28 2.96 -13.91
C ASN A 82 13.91 2.48 -12.50
N GLU A 83 12.78 2.96 -11.99
CA GLU A 83 12.12 2.35 -10.84
C GLU A 83 11.35 1.12 -11.29
N GLY A 84 11.42 0.04 -10.51
CA GLY A 84 10.62 -1.16 -10.72
C GLY A 84 9.65 -1.36 -9.57
N MET A 85 8.60 -2.14 -9.82
CA MET A 85 7.61 -2.59 -8.87
C MET A 85 7.55 -4.12 -8.88
N ALA A 86 7.36 -4.71 -7.71
CA ALA A 86 7.05 -6.11 -7.49
C ALA A 86 6.04 -6.22 -6.34
N LEU A 87 5.33 -7.35 -6.27
CA LEU A 87 4.30 -7.60 -5.28
C LEU A 87 4.60 -8.90 -4.54
N TRP A 88 4.33 -8.94 -3.23
CA TRP A 88 4.21 -10.20 -2.48
C TRP A 88 2.76 -10.53 -2.26
N VAL A 89 2.40 -11.76 -2.64
CA VAL A 89 1.04 -12.29 -2.54
C VAL A 89 1.07 -13.61 -1.77
N GLY A 90 -0.07 -13.98 -1.20
CA GLY A 90 -0.15 -15.19 -0.42
C GLY A 90 -1.48 -15.35 0.30
N VAL A 91 -1.46 -16.13 1.37
CA VAL A 91 -2.66 -16.49 2.14
C VAL A 91 -2.56 -15.96 3.57
N GLN A 92 -3.69 -15.47 4.08
CA GLN A 92 -3.82 -15.05 5.47
C GLN A 92 -4.54 -16.14 6.27
N GLN A 93 -3.98 -16.48 7.43
CA GLN A 93 -4.59 -17.34 8.45
C GLN A 93 -4.55 -16.58 9.77
N ASP A 94 -5.71 -16.07 10.21
CA ASP A 94 -5.83 -15.20 11.37
C ASP A 94 -4.86 -14.00 11.33
N GLN A 95 -3.89 -13.97 12.24
CA GLN A 95 -2.86 -12.93 12.38
C GLN A 95 -1.56 -13.29 11.63
N HIS A 96 -1.52 -14.43 10.95
CA HIS A 96 -0.39 -14.88 10.17
C HIS A 96 -0.63 -14.67 8.68
N PHE A 97 0.39 -14.23 7.95
CA PHE A 97 0.38 -14.19 6.49
C PHE A 97 1.52 -15.03 5.94
N ALA A 98 1.22 -16.03 5.13
CA ALA A 98 2.22 -16.80 4.40
C ALA A 98 2.35 -16.25 2.99
N VAL A 99 3.48 -15.61 2.68
CA VAL A 99 3.81 -15.22 1.30
C VAL A 99 4.09 -16.49 0.51
N THR A 100 3.36 -16.67 -0.58
CA THR A 100 3.53 -17.83 -1.45
C THR A 100 4.32 -17.47 -2.70
N GLU A 101 4.15 -16.25 -3.22
CA GLU A 101 4.66 -15.88 -4.54
C GLU A 101 5.07 -14.41 -4.62
N THR A 102 6.05 -14.15 -5.49
CA THR A 102 6.38 -12.80 -5.97
C THR A 102 5.76 -12.60 -7.35
N VAL A 103 4.95 -11.56 -7.49
CA VAL A 103 4.35 -11.17 -8.78
C VAL A 103 5.07 -9.95 -9.32
N LEU A 104 5.48 -10.02 -10.60
CA LEU A 104 6.07 -8.90 -11.33
C LEU A 104 5.00 -8.35 -12.28
N PRO A 105 4.28 -7.27 -11.88
CA PRO A 105 3.21 -6.75 -12.70
C PRO A 105 3.75 -6.15 -13.99
N ALA A 106 2.94 -6.17 -15.05
CA ALA A 106 3.19 -5.32 -16.21
C ALA A 106 3.25 -3.86 -15.75
N GLN A 107 4.32 -3.17 -16.08
CA GLN A 107 4.63 -1.85 -15.53
C GLN A 107 5.23 -0.95 -16.61
N ARG A 108 4.99 0.36 -16.48
CA ARG A 108 5.56 1.38 -17.34
C ARG A 108 6.51 2.24 -16.52
N HIS A 109 7.71 2.44 -17.06
CA HIS A 109 8.72 3.30 -16.46
C HIS A 109 8.58 4.70 -17.04
N ILE A 110 8.38 5.68 -16.17
CA ILE A 110 8.22 7.08 -16.54
C ILE A 110 9.50 7.80 -16.15
N ARG A 111 10.15 8.45 -17.12
CA ARG A 111 11.28 9.35 -16.89
C ARG A 111 10.91 10.77 -17.27
N THR A 112 11.24 11.67 -16.38
CA THR A 112 10.97 13.10 -16.51
C THR A 112 12.22 13.86 -16.08
N GLY A 113 12.30 15.16 -16.43
CA GLY A 113 13.37 16.02 -15.90
C GLY A 113 13.38 16.12 -14.38
N ASP A 114 12.25 15.82 -13.74
CA ASP A 114 12.03 15.93 -12.28
C ASP A 114 12.21 14.60 -11.53
N GLY A 115 12.44 13.48 -12.23
CA GLY A 115 12.63 12.17 -11.61
C GLY A 115 12.13 10.98 -12.42
N VAL A 116 12.17 9.82 -11.78
CA VAL A 116 11.70 8.52 -12.27
C VAL A 116 10.47 8.09 -11.47
N CYS A 117 9.58 7.33 -12.10
CA CYS A 117 8.40 6.74 -11.45
C CYS A 117 8.04 5.42 -12.15
N VAL A 118 7.42 4.49 -11.41
CA VAL A 118 6.83 3.27 -11.96
C VAL A 118 5.30 3.32 -11.85
N MET A 119 4.61 2.98 -12.93
CA MET A 119 3.15 2.89 -12.97
C MET A 119 2.72 1.49 -13.41
N VAL A 120 1.76 0.92 -12.69
CA VAL A 120 1.04 -0.30 -13.12
C VAL A 120 -0.25 0.15 -13.84
N PRO A 121 -0.43 -0.18 -15.13
CA PRO A 121 -1.62 0.22 -15.88
C PRO A 121 -2.92 -0.37 -15.30
N ALA A 122 -4.04 0.31 -15.53
CA ALA A 122 -5.35 -0.12 -15.01
C ALA A 122 -5.76 -1.51 -15.52
N GLU A 123 -5.44 -1.85 -16.77
CA GLU A 123 -5.68 -3.19 -17.30
C GLU A 123 -4.94 -4.28 -16.52
N GLU A 124 -3.71 -4.00 -16.08
CA GLU A 124 -2.91 -4.92 -15.30
C GLU A 124 -3.42 -5.03 -13.87
N LEU A 125 -3.81 -3.92 -13.25
CA LEU A 125 -4.46 -3.92 -11.93
C LEU A 125 -5.73 -4.77 -11.93
N HIS A 126 -6.57 -4.62 -12.95
CA HIS A 126 -7.77 -5.42 -13.10
C HIS A 126 -7.45 -6.90 -13.26
N ARG A 127 -6.49 -7.25 -14.13
CA ARG A 127 -6.03 -8.63 -14.33
C ARG A 127 -5.53 -9.25 -13.03
N LEU A 128 -4.72 -8.50 -12.25
CA LEU A 128 -4.20 -8.95 -10.96
C LEU A 128 -5.32 -9.18 -9.95
N ASN A 129 -6.30 -8.29 -9.86
CA ASN A 129 -7.43 -8.45 -8.94
C ASN A 129 -8.26 -9.70 -9.26
N VAL A 130 -8.55 -9.95 -10.54
CA VAL A 130 -9.26 -11.15 -10.98
C VAL A 130 -8.44 -12.41 -10.67
N TRP A 131 -7.14 -12.39 -10.94
CA TRP A 131 -6.26 -13.52 -10.66
C TRP A 131 -6.16 -13.81 -9.15
N LEU A 132 -5.92 -12.80 -8.32
CA LEU A 132 -5.88 -12.92 -6.86
C LEU A 132 -7.18 -13.54 -6.31
N TYR A 133 -8.33 -13.05 -6.79
CA TYR A 133 -9.63 -13.57 -6.40
C TYR A 133 -9.80 -15.05 -6.78
N ASN A 134 -9.53 -15.40 -8.04
CA ASN A 134 -9.68 -16.78 -8.53
C ASN A 134 -8.70 -17.75 -7.86
N SER A 135 -7.52 -17.29 -7.48
CA SER A 135 -6.51 -18.09 -6.78
C SER A 135 -6.66 -18.11 -5.27
N GLY A 136 -7.62 -17.37 -4.69
CA GLY A 136 -7.77 -17.24 -3.24
C GLY A 136 -6.58 -16.57 -2.55
N LEU A 137 -5.81 -15.78 -3.30
CA LEU A 137 -4.62 -15.08 -2.82
C LEU A 137 -4.95 -13.64 -2.46
N LYS A 138 -4.18 -13.08 -1.53
CA LYS A 138 -4.23 -11.68 -1.13
C LYS A 138 -2.90 -11.00 -1.43
N LEU A 139 -2.94 -9.71 -1.75
CA LEU A 139 -1.75 -8.87 -1.89
C LEU A 139 -1.32 -8.38 -0.51
N LEU A 140 -0.15 -8.79 -0.03
CA LEU A 140 0.40 -8.34 1.25
C LEU A 140 1.17 -7.04 1.10
N ALA A 141 2.09 -7.00 0.14
CA ALA A 141 3.05 -5.91 0.00
C ALA A 141 3.23 -5.48 -1.45
N GLN A 142 3.34 -4.18 -1.66
CA GLN A 142 3.98 -3.61 -2.84
C GLN A 142 5.43 -3.25 -2.51
N ILE A 143 6.35 -3.52 -3.43
CA ILE A 143 7.76 -3.23 -3.26
C ILE A 143 8.24 -2.50 -4.51
N HIS A 144 8.80 -1.30 -4.34
CA HIS A 144 9.41 -0.56 -5.45
C HIS A 144 10.80 -0.03 -5.08
N SER A 145 11.59 0.33 -6.10
CA SER A 145 12.91 0.92 -5.92
C SER A 145 12.91 2.41 -6.23
N HIS A 146 13.72 3.19 -5.50
CA HIS A 146 13.98 4.60 -5.77
C HIS A 146 15.40 4.83 -6.29
N PRO A 147 15.68 5.92 -7.04
CA PRO A 147 17.02 6.25 -7.51
C PRO A 147 18.03 6.52 -6.39
N GLY A 148 17.54 6.95 -5.23
CA GLY A 148 18.35 7.34 -4.07
C GLY A 148 17.75 6.85 -2.77
N ARG A 149 17.39 7.77 -1.88
CA ARG A 149 16.87 7.43 -0.55
C ARG A 149 15.52 6.69 -0.62
N ALA A 150 15.32 5.77 0.31
CA ALA A 150 14.05 5.09 0.54
C ALA A 150 13.13 5.97 1.40
N TYR A 151 11.97 6.35 0.87
CA TYR A 151 10.90 7.10 1.54
C TYR A 151 9.64 7.03 0.68
N HIS A 152 8.44 7.26 1.24
CA HIS A 152 7.23 7.51 0.46
C HIS A 152 7.19 8.96 -0.01
N SER A 153 7.14 9.16 -1.32
CA SER A 153 6.78 10.42 -1.97
C SER A 153 5.26 10.57 -2.04
N THR A 154 4.78 11.79 -2.23
CA THR A 154 3.34 12.05 -2.45
C THR A 154 2.77 11.33 -3.68
N THR A 155 3.63 10.96 -4.63
CA THR A 155 3.25 10.18 -5.81
C THR A 155 3.00 8.72 -5.45
N ASP A 156 3.79 8.16 -4.53
CA ASP A 156 3.63 6.77 -4.06
C ASP A 156 2.32 6.57 -3.32
N ASP A 157 1.89 7.58 -2.55
CA ASP A 157 0.59 7.59 -1.87
C ASP A 157 -0.58 7.59 -2.87
N ALA A 158 -0.45 8.35 -3.96
CA ALA A 158 -1.52 8.54 -4.95
C ALA A 158 -1.67 7.37 -5.94
N TYR A 159 -0.60 6.61 -6.17
CA TYR A 159 -0.54 5.53 -7.17
C TYR A 159 -0.30 4.14 -6.59
N ALA A 160 -0.54 3.97 -5.28
CA ALA A 160 -0.39 2.68 -4.62
C ALA A 160 -1.26 1.61 -5.30
N VAL A 161 -0.61 0.51 -5.68
CA VAL A 161 -1.25 -0.72 -6.18
C VAL A 161 -1.93 -1.44 -5.03
N ALA A 162 -1.33 -1.38 -3.84
CA ALA A 162 -1.82 -1.97 -2.62
C ALA A 162 -2.85 -1.05 -1.95
N THR A 163 -4.14 -1.31 -2.19
CA THR A 163 -5.26 -0.51 -1.66
C THR A 163 -5.99 -1.17 -0.48
N THR A 164 -5.60 -2.40 -0.12
CA THR A 164 -6.21 -3.13 1.00
C THR A 164 -5.66 -2.63 2.34
N VAL A 165 -6.56 -2.28 3.25
CA VAL A 165 -6.20 -1.89 4.63
C VAL A 165 -5.30 -2.95 5.27
N GLY A 166 -4.13 -2.50 5.73
CA GLY A 166 -3.09 -3.31 6.34
C GLY A 166 -1.97 -3.76 5.40
N CYS A 167 -2.07 -3.50 4.09
CA CYS A 167 -0.97 -3.75 3.15
C CYS A 167 0.30 -3.00 3.53
N LEU A 168 1.43 -3.56 3.12
CA LEU A 168 2.75 -2.96 3.25
C LEU A 168 3.16 -2.27 1.95
N SER A 169 3.86 -1.15 2.08
CA SER A 169 4.64 -0.58 0.99
C SER A 169 6.09 -0.50 1.40
N LEU A 170 6.96 -1.16 0.64
CA LEU A 170 8.39 -1.27 0.90
C LEU A 170 9.15 -0.52 -0.20
N VAL A 171 10.02 0.41 0.20
CA VAL A 171 10.84 1.20 -0.72
C VAL A 171 12.30 0.76 -0.59
N VAL A 172 12.87 0.25 -1.67
CA VAL A 172 14.27 -0.17 -1.77
C VAL A 172 15.10 1.00 -2.32
N PRO A 173 16.16 1.46 -1.63
CA PRO A 173 16.94 2.59 -2.11
C PRO A 173 17.83 2.23 -3.31
N ASN A 174 18.41 3.26 -3.93
CA ASN A 174 19.53 3.20 -4.87
C ASN A 174 19.33 2.19 -6.01
N PHE A 175 18.14 2.11 -6.60
CA PHE A 175 17.81 1.19 -7.69
C PHE A 175 18.10 -0.28 -7.35
N ALA A 176 17.99 -0.66 -6.08
CA ALA A 176 18.35 -2.00 -5.58
C ALA A 176 19.78 -2.44 -5.98
N ARG A 177 20.73 -1.48 -6.02
CA ARG A 177 22.14 -1.72 -6.34
C ARG A 177 22.89 -2.46 -5.23
N GLU A 178 22.42 -2.40 -4.00
CA GLU A 178 22.90 -3.19 -2.88
C GLU A 178 22.04 -4.45 -2.68
N PRO A 179 22.54 -5.47 -1.96
CA PRO A 179 21.72 -6.61 -1.55
C PRO A 179 20.46 -6.16 -0.81
N PHE A 180 19.36 -6.90 -0.97
CA PHE A 180 18.11 -6.61 -0.27
C PHE A 180 18.31 -6.76 1.24
N ASP A 181 18.01 -5.69 1.97
CA ASP A 181 18.18 -5.62 3.42
C ASP A 181 17.04 -4.83 4.04
N PHE A 182 16.25 -5.47 4.90
CA PHE A 182 15.13 -4.86 5.61
C PHE A 182 15.55 -3.67 6.49
N ALA A 183 16.80 -3.61 6.94
CA ALA A 183 17.30 -2.47 7.71
C ALA A 183 17.44 -1.19 6.87
N ARG A 184 17.54 -1.32 5.53
CA ARG A 184 17.74 -0.22 4.59
C ARG A 184 16.47 0.14 3.81
N VAL A 185 15.41 -0.65 3.96
CA VAL A 185 14.11 -0.44 3.34
C VAL A 185 13.29 0.53 4.18
N ALA A 186 12.66 1.50 3.54
CA ALA A 186 11.60 2.27 4.18
C ALA A 186 10.29 1.48 4.05
N ALA A 187 9.62 1.23 5.17
CA ALA A 187 8.40 0.45 5.21
C ALA A 187 7.25 1.29 5.74
N TYR A 188 6.08 1.09 5.15
CA TYR A 188 4.84 1.75 5.53
C TYR A 188 3.71 0.74 5.56
N ARG A 189 2.71 0.99 6.40
CA ARG A 189 1.50 0.18 6.48
C ARG A 189 0.26 1.05 6.30
N LEU A 190 -0.62 0.63 5.41
CA LEU A 190 -1.88 1.33 5.14
C LEU A 190 -2.87 1.10 6.27
N ASP A 191 -3.41 2.17 6.86
CA ASP A 191 -4.45 2.07 7.90
C ASP A 191 -5.88 2.15 7.34
N GLY A 192 -6.88 1.97 8.21
CA GLY A 192 -8.30 2.05 7.85
C GLY A 192 -8.79 3.45 7.47
N LYS A 193 -7.95 4.48 7.60
CA LYS A 193 -8.20 5.86 7.18
C LYS A 193 -7.44 6.22 5.89
N ALA A 194 -6.90 5.22 5.20
CA ALA A 194 -6.09 5.35 3.99
C ALA A 194 -4.79 6.15 4.17
N ASN A 195 -4.20 6.15 5.38
CA ASN A 195 -2.89 6.75 5.61
C ASN A 195 -1.79 5.68 5.61
N TRP A 196 -0.67 6.01 4.98
CA TRP A 196 0.57 5.23 5.07
C TRP A 196 1.34 5.59 6.32
N ASN A 197 1.32 4.70 7.31
CA ASN A 197 2.03 4.88 8.57
C ASN A 197 3.42 4.26 8.48
N ALA A 198 4.46 5.03 8.80
CA ALA A 198 5.82 4.52 8.82
C ALA A 198 5.95 3.34 9.80
N LEU A 199 6.47 2.22 9.31
CA LEU A 199 6.77 1.03 10.08
C LEU A 199 8.28 0.99 10.34
N PRO A 200 8.75 1.14 11.59
CA PRO A 200 10.17 1.08 11.91
C PRO A 200 10.79 -0.25 11.45
N SER A 201 12.03 -0.23 10.96
CA SER A 201 12.73 -1.42 10.48
C SER A 201 12.77 -2.54 11.52
N ALA A 202 12.95 -2.22 12.81
CA ALA A 202 12.89 -3.20 13.89
C ALA A 202 11.51 -3.87 14.03
N ALA A 203 10.42 -3.14 13.76
CA ALA A 203 9.08 -3.71 13.77
C ALA A 203 8.84 -4.59 12.53
N LEU A 204 9.31 -4.17 11.36
CA LEU A 204 9.27 -4.96 10.13
C LEU A 204 10.04 -6.29 10.30
N SER A 205 11.25 -6.25 10.86
CA SER A 205 12.07 -7.44 11.08
C SER A 205 11.47 -8.39 12.12
N ARG A 206 10.68 -7.90 13.09
CA ARG A 206 9.94 -8.77 14.02
C ARG A 206 8.71 -9.39 13.36
N MET A 207 8.09 -8.68 12.42
CA MET A 207 6.93 -9.16 11.68
C MET A 207 7.32 -10.26 10.68
N ILE A 208 8.45 -10.12 9.99
CA ILE A 208 8.83 -11.02 8.89
C ILE A 208 9.83 -12.09 9.36
N THR A 209 9.43 -13.35 9.22
CA THR A 209 10.30 -14.52 9.36
C THR A 209 10.68 -15.05 7.99
N ILE A 210 11.97 -15.07 7.67
CA ILE A 210 12.48 -15.59 6.40
C ILE A 210 12.60 -17.12 6.49
N THR A 211 11.99 -17.83 5.55
CA THR A 211 12.14 -19.28 5.40
C THR A 211 13.03 -19.63 4.22
N SER A 212 13.65 -20.82 4.28
CA SER A 212 14.51 -21.35 3.21
C SER A 212 13.75 -21.57 1.91
#